data_AF-S5G7N4-F1
#
_entry.id   AF-S5G7N4-F1
#
_cell.length_a   1.000
_cell.length_b   1.000
_cell.length_c   1.000
_cell.angle_alpha   90.00
_cell.angle_beta   90.00
_cell.angle_gamma   90.00
#
_symmetry.space_group_name_H-M   'P 1'
#
loop_
_entity.id
_entity.type
_entity.pdbx_description
1 polymer ?
#
loop_
_entity_poly.entity_id
_entity_poly.type
_entity_poly.pdbx_seq_one_letter_code
_entity_poly.pdbx_strand_id
1 'polypeptide(L)'
;EHSNKMYVMSTIYQAGKKTTFCCIEKELDGDVPVGRYGHSINIVYSRGKTMCVIFGGRSYMPYGQRNTENWNSVVDCQPQVFLVDLEFGCSNSYTLPELQDGLSFHVSIARNDTVYILGGHCLESNRRPSTLYKLRIDLPLGSPALFCTLLPGGVSSSSSIITQISSKEFILVGGYVSDTHKKMVCNTIPVDDDGINITEKESPEWTSEVKHSKIWFGSDMGNGTVLFGLPGDSKQLV
;
A
#
# COMPACT_ATOMS: atom_id res chain seq x y z
N GLU A 1 -15.10 -4.94 14.95
CA GLU A 1 -14.84 -4.40 13.59
C GLU A 1 -13.39 -3.94 13.48
N HIS A 2 -12.92 -3.59 12.30
CA HIS A 2 -11.64 -2.88 12.15
C HIS A 2 -11.83 -1.37 12.38
N SER A 3 -10.78 -0.68 12.79
CA SER A 3 -10.80 0.79 12.89
C SER A 3 -10.92 1.41 11.50
N ASN A 4 -11.77 2.43 11.38
CA ASN A 4 -11.87 3.34 10.24
C ASN A 4 -11.36 4.76 10.59
N LYS A 5 -10.76 4.92 11.77
CA LYS A 5 -10.26 6.21 12.25
C LYS A 5 -8.96 6.58 11.57
N MET A 6 -8.80 7.87 11.28
CA MET A 6 -7.56 8.43 10.77
C MET A 6 -6.78 9.12 11.89
N TYR A 7 -5.47 8.91 11.93
CA TYR A 7 -4.58 9.51 12.92
C TYR A 7 -3.48 10.30 12.22
N VAL A 8 -3.27 11.55 12.65
CA VAL A 8 -2.14 12.38 12.23
C VAL A 8 -1.06 12.26 13.29
N MET A 9 0.08 11.72 12.89
CA MET A 9 1.28 11.59 13.72
C MET A 9 2.25 12.73 13.39
N SER A 10 2.72 13.45 14.40
CA SER A 10 3.70 14.53 14.24
C SER A 10 4.73 14.53 15.36
N THR A 11 5.89 15.14 15.11
CA THR A 11 6.90 15.40 16.15
C THR A 11 6.65 16.77 16.75
N ILE A 12 6.45 16.87 18.06
CA ILE A 12 6.17 18.15 18.74
C ILE A 12 7.36 18.68 19.52
N TYR A 13 8.30 17.82 19.91
CA TYR A 13 9.48 18.23 20.64
C TYR A 13 10.65 17.27 20.41
N GLN A 14 11.84 17.83 20.28
CA GLN A 14 13.09 17.07 20.16
C GLN A 14 14.17 17.71 21.04
N ALA A 15 14.67 16.94 22.01
CA ALA A 15 15.79 17.33 22.86
C ALA A 15 16.86 16.24 22.83
N GLY A 16 17.98 16.53 22.17
CA GLY A 16 19.02 15.54 21.91
C GLY A 16 18.43 14.33 21.15
N LYS A 17 18.52 13.14 21.77
CA LYS A 17 17.97 11.87 21.24
C LYS A 17 16.54 11.56 21.71
N LYS A 18 15.95 12.39 22.58
CA LYS A 18 14.58 12.19 23.06
C LYS A 18 13.62 12.92 22.12
N THR A 19 12.71 12.17 21.52
CA THR A 19 11.65 12.68 20.64
C THR A 19 10.29 12.47 21.29
N THR A 20 9.44 13.48 21.26
CA THR A 20 8.03 13.39 21.69
C THR A 20 7.13 13.53 20.48
N PHE A 21 6.24 12.55 20.30
CA PHE A 21 5.25 12.53 19.24
C PHE A 21 3.88 12.97 19.76
N CYS A 22 3.09 13.56 18.87
CA CYS A 22 1.67 13.81 19.07
C CYS A 22 0.87 12.98 18.07
N CYS A 23 -0.14 12.28 18.56
CA CYS A 23 -1.12 11.54 17.78
C CYS A 23 -2.46 12.23 17.93
N ILE A 24 -3.03 12.70 16.82
CA ILE A 24 -4.33 13.38 16.81
C ILE A 24 -5.27 12.54 15.95
N GLU A 25 -6.42 12.14 16.51
CA GLU A 25 -7.49 11.56 15.72
C GLU A 25 -8.11 12.65 14.83
N LYS A 26 -8.11 12.42 13.52
CA LYS A 26 -8.76 13.28 12.53
C LYS A 26 -10.15 12.72 12.27
N GLU A 27 -11.17 13.50 12.62
CA GLU A 27 -12.55 13.19 12.25
C GLU A 27 -12.70 13.27 10.73
N LEU A 28 -13.38 12.27 10.18
CA LEU A 28 -13.68 12.17 8.75
C LEU A 28 -15.20 12.23 8.56
N ASP A 29 -15.64 12.93 7.50
CA ASP A 29 -17.04 13.05 7.11
C ASP A 29 -17.22 12.82 5.61
N GLY A 30 -18.46 12.53 5.18
CA GLY A 30 -18.80 12.15 3.80
C GLY A 30 -18.65 10.66 3.55
N ASP A 31 -18.03 10.29 2.42
CA ASP A 31 -17.85 8.89 2.02
C ASP A 31 -16.66 8.26 2.76
N VAL A 32 -16.79 8.02 4.06
CA VAL A 32 -15.71 7.48 4.88
C VAL A 32 -15.47 6.00 4.53
N PRO A 33 -14.23 5.59 4.21
CA PRO A 33 -13.95 4.18 3.92
C PRO A 33 -14.23 3.31 5.15
N VAL A 34 -14.88 2.16 4.93
CA VAL A 34 -15.05 1.15 5.99
C VAL A 34 -13.71 0.72 6.60
N GLY A 35 -13.75 0.27 7.86
CA GLY A 35 -12.57 -0.22 8.56
C GLY A 35 -11.91 -1.39 7.81
N ARG A 36 -10.65 -1.21 7.44
CA ARG A 36 -9.93 -2.11 6.52
C ARG A 36 -8.44 -2.18 6.79
N TYR A 37 -7.78 -3.23 6.30
CA TYR A 37 -6.34 -3.43 6.42
C TYR A 37 -5.72 -3.90 5.10
N GLY A 38 -4.40 -3.80 4.94
CA GLY A 38 -3.72 -4.14 3.68
C GLY A 38 -4.09 -3.21 2.51
N HIS A 39 -4.62 -2.01 2.81
CA HIS A 39 -4.82 -0.93 1.86
C HIS A 39 -3.58 -0.04 1.80
N SER A 40 -3.51 0.85 0.82
CA SER A 40 -2.50 1.89 0.75
C SER A 40 -3.10 3.27 1.00
N ILE A 41 -2.29 4.17 1.57
CA ILE A 41 -2.58 5.60 1.73
C ILE A 41 -1.40 6.39 1.18
N ASN A 42 -1.68 7.42 0.37
CA ASN A 42 -0.66 8.27 -0.24
C ASN A 42 -1.08 9.74 -0.18
N ILE A 43 -0.10 10.65 -0.21
CA ILE A 43 -0.36 12.08 -0.39
C ILE A 43 0.04 12.47 -1.81
N VAL A 44 -0.84 13.20 -2.50
CA VAL A 44 -0.57 13.79 -3.81
C VAL A 44 -0.63 15.32 -3.75
N TYR A 45 0.10 15.95 -4.67
CA TYR A 45 0.23 17.39 -4.79
C TYR A 45 -0.17 17.79 -6.21
N SER A 46 -1.23 18.59 -6.34
CA SER A 46 -1.73 19.03 -7.65
C SER A 46 -2.14 20.50 -7.55
N ARG A 47 -1.59 21.34 -8.44
CA ARG A 47 -1.90 22.79 -8.52
C ARG A 47 -1.79 23.54 -7.18
N GLY A 48 -0.81 23.17 -6.35
CA GLY A 48 -0.59 23.77 -5.03
C GLY A 48 -1.49 23.26 -3.91
N LYS A 49 -2.38 22.29 -4.20
CA LYS A 49 -3.23 21.62 -3.22
C LYS A 49 -2.68 20.23 -2.88
N THR A 50 -2.96 19.78 -1.66
CA THR A 50 -2.65 18.43 -1.18
C THR A 50 -3.93 17.62 -1.03
N MET A 51 -3.84 16.32 -1.29
CA MET A 51 -4.96 15.41 -1.10
C MET A 51 -4.44 14.05 -0.67
N CYS A 52 -5.13 13.42 0.28
CA CYS A 52 -4.87 12.04 0.66
C CYS A 52 -5.65 11.09 -0.26
N VAL A 53 -4.99 10.04 -0.74
CA VAL A 53 -5.54 9.04 -1.65
C VAL A 53 -5.48 7.67 -0.95
N ILE A 54 -6.64 7.05 -0.74
CA ILE A 54 -6.76 5.71 -0.12
C ILE A 54 -7.31 4.73 -1.16
N PHE A 55 -6.70 3.55 -1.26
CA PHE A 55 -7.13 2.51 -2.19
C PHE A 55 -6.93 1.09 -1.65
N GLY A 56 -7.91 0.23 -1.96
CA GLY A 56 -7.86 -1.22 -1.75
C GLY A 56 -8.04 -1.66 -0.30
N GLY A 57 -7.46 -2.81 0.01
CA GLY A 57 -7.48 -3.48 1.31
C GLY A 57 -8.63 -4.47 1.49
N ARG A 58 -8.66 -5.08 2.68
CA ARG A 58 -9.63 -6.07 3.11
C ARG A 58 -10.41 -5.59 4.32
N SER A 59 -11.65 -6.05 4.40
CA SER A 59 -12.50 -5.87 5.56
C SER A 59 -13.13 -7.20 5.95
N TYR A 60 -13.72 -7.28 7.14
CA TYR A 60 -14.56 -8.42 7.48
C TYR A 60 -15.78 -8.50 6.56
N MET A 61 -16.38 -9.69 6.46
CA MET A 61 -17.65 -9.86 5.77
C MET A 61 -18.70 -8.83 6.26
N PRO A 62 -19.53 -8.25 5.36
CA PRO A 62 -20.58 -7.30 5.72
C PRO A 62 -21.57 -7.88 6.74
N TYR A 63 -22.18 -7.01 7.55
CA TYR A 63 -23.10 -7.39 8.63
C TYR A 63 -24.22 -8.37 8.22
N GLY A 64 -24.78 -8.23 7.01
CA GLY A 64 -25.83 -9.13 6.53
C GLY A 64 -25.36 -10.53 6.09
N GLN A 65 -24.05 -10.76 6.01
CA GLN A 65 -23.45 -12.02 5.57
C GLN A 65 -22.57 -12.67 6.64
N ARG A 66 -22.32 -11.98 7.76
CA ARG A 66 -21.43 -12.42 8.84
C ARG A 66 -22.22 -13.08 9.97
N ASN A 67 -21.79 -14.28 10.36
CA ASN A 67 -22.32 -15.09 11.44
C ASN A 67 -21.15 -15.65 12.28
N THR A 68 -21.46 -16.49 13.27
CA THR A 68 -20.44 -17.06 14.18
C THR A 68 -19.48 -18.03 13.50
N GLU A 69 -19.88 -18.67 12.40
CA GLU A 69 -19.07 -19.66 11.67
C GLU A 69 -18.07 -18.98 10.73
N ASN A 70 -18.43 -17.85 10.13
CA ASN A 70 -17.56 -17.06 9.27
C ASN A 70 -17.07 -15.76 9.93
N TRP A 71 -17.05 -15.74 11.27
CA TRP A 71 -16.79 -14.51 12.03
C TRP A 71 -15.47 -13.85 11.65
N ASN A 72 -14.42 -14.61 11.36
CA ASN A 72 -13.11 -14.06 10.99
C ASN A 72 -12.86 -14.00 9.47
N SER A 73 -13.88 -14.32 8.66
CA SER A 73 -13.76 -14.27 7.21
C SER A 73 -13.69 -12.83 6.71
N VAL A 74 -12.81 -12.62 5.74
CA VAL A 74 -12.55 -11.31 5.13
C VAL A 74 -12.86 -11.34 3.64
N VAL A 75 -13.16 -10.17 3.10
CA VAL A 75 -13.35 -9.92 1.67
C VAL A 75 -12.47 -8.73 1.27
N ASP A 76 -12.04 -8.68 0.01
CA ASP A 76 -11.46 -7.42 -0.48
C ASP A 76 -12.53 -6.33 -0.50
N CYS A 77 -12.12 -5.11 -0.22
CA CYS A 77 -13.00 -3.95 -0.29
C CYS A 77 -13.34 -3.66 -1.76
N GLN A 78 -14.48 -3.00 -1.97
CA GLN A 78 -14.84 -2.47 -3.29
C GLN A 78 -13.70 -1.59 -3.83
N PRO A 79 -13.34 -1.69 -5.12
CA PRO A 79 -12.18 -1.05 -5.72
C PRO A 79 -12.40 0.45 -6.00
N GLN A 80 -12.88 1.17 -4.99
CA GLN A 80 -13.06 2.62 -5.03
C GLN A 80 -11.79 3.33 -4.55
N VAL A 81 -11.52 4.48 -5.16
CA VAL A 81 -10.51 5.42 -4.71
C VAL A 81 -11.18 6.44 -3.80
N PHE A 82 -10.63 6.66 -2.61
CA PHE A 82 -11.10 7.69 -1.70
C PHE A 82 -10.13 8.87 -1.72
N LEU A 83 -10.67 10.07 -1.91
CA LEU A 83 -9.94 11.32 -1.73
C LEU A 83 -10.34 11.93 -0.39
N VAL A 84 -9.36 12.18 0.48
CA VAL A 84 -9.56 12.75 1.81
C VAL A 84 -8.79 14.07 1.92
N ASP A 85 -9.54 15.15 2.14
CA ASP A 85 -8.97 16.44 2.48
C ASP A 85 -8.55 16.42 3.96
N LEU A 86 -7.25 16.53 4.24
CA LEU A 86 -6.75 16.47 5.63
C LEU A 86 -6.96 17.77 6.41
N GLU A 87 -7.22 18.89 5.74
CA GLU A 87 -7.51 20.16 6.40
C GLU A 87 -8.91 20.11 7.00
N PHE A 88 -9.91 19.66 6.24
CA PHE A 88 -11.31 19.65 6.66
C PHE A 88 -11.84 18.27 7.10
N GLY A 89 -11.16 17.18 6.75
CA GLY A 89 -11.63 15.81 7.03
C GLY A 89 -12.67 15.29 6.01
N CYS A 90 -12.90 16.00 4.91
CA CYS A 90 -13.90 15.62 3.92
C CYS A 90 -13.40 14.45 3.06
N SER A 91 -14.16 13.34 3.05
CA SER A 91 -13.90 12.14 2.25
C SER A 91 -14.91 12.02 1.11
N ASN A 92 -14.42 11.74 -0.10
CA ASN A 92 -15.25 11.45 -1.27
C ASN A 92 -14.76 10.17 -1.94
N SER A 93 -15.69 9.31 -2.38
CA SER A 93 -15.38 8.05 -3.07
C SER A 93 -15.55 8.17 -4.58
N TYR A 94 -14.69 7.49 -5.33
CA TYR A 94 -14.69 7.50 -6.79
C TYR A 94 -14.53 6.09 -7.32
N THR A 95 -15.44 5.69 -8.21
CA THR A 95 -15.34 4.43 -8.96
C THR A 95 -14.69 4.71 -10.31
N LEU A 96 -13.69 3.91 -10.68
CA LEU A 96 -12.95 4.06 -11.94
C LEU A 96 -13.09 2.76 -12.76
N PRO A 97 -13.38 2.86 -14.07
CA PRO A 97 -13.63 1.68 -14.90
C PRO A 97 -12.39 0.79 -15.09
N GLU A 98 -11.18 1.28 -14.86
CA GLU A 98 -9.97 0.47 -14.92
C GLU A 98 -9.78 -0.42 -13.67
N LEU A 99 -10.44 -0.09 -12.56
CA LEU A 99 -10.31 -0.77 -11.27
C LEU A 99 -11.54 -1.65 -11.02
N GLN A 100 -11.50 -2.87 -11.54
CA GLN A 100 -12.64 -3.80 -11.50
C GLN A 100 -12.62 -4.76 -10.30
N ASP A 101 -11.43 -5.22 -9.93
CA ASP A 101 -11.26 -6.21 -8.85
C ASP A 101 -10.76 -5.55 -7.56
N GLY A 102 -11.23 -6.08 -6.43
CA GLY A 102 -10.65 -5.78 -5.12
C GLY A 102 -9.16 -6.16 -5.08
N LEU A 103 -8.36 -5.30 -4.45
CA LEU A 103 -6.91 -5.48 -4.37
C LEU A 103 -6.41 -5.15 -2.96
N SER A 104 -5.56 -6.01 -2.41
CA SER A 104 -4.94 -5.83 -1.10
C SER A 104 -3.46 -6.19 -1.11
N PHE A 105 -2.70 -5.62 -0.16
CA PHE A 105 -1.26 -5.81 -0.03
C PHE A 105 -0.47 -5.48 -1.30
N HIS A 106 -0.98 -4.55 -2.11
CA HIS A 106 -0.25 -3.92 -3.20
C HIS A 106 0.75 -2.90 -2.66
N VAL A 107 1.70 -2.54 -3.51
CA VAL A 107 2.61 -1.42 -3.25
C VAL A 107 2.07 -0.19 -3.96
N SER A 108 2.25 0.98 -3.36
CA SER A 108 1.91 2.26 -3.96
C SER A 108 3.08 3.24 -3.89
N ILE A 109 3.29 4.01 -4.96
CA ILE A 109 4.31 5.07 -5.06
C ILE A 109 3.61 6.36 -5.47
N ALA A 110 3.70 7.39 -4.64
CA ALA A 110 3.21 8.71 -5.01
C ALA A 110 4.35 9.62 -5.51
N ARG A 111 4.10 10.33 -6.60
CA ARG A 111 4.96 11.37 -7.14
C ARG A 111 4.07 12.48 -7.70
N ASN A 112 4.22 13.68 -7.15
CA ASN A 112 3.41 14.85 -7.52
C ASN A 112 1.90 14.52 -7.44
N ASP A 113 1.18 14.62 -8.56
CA ASP A 113 -0.26 14.41 -8.70
C ASP A 113 -0.64 12.95 -9.00
N THR A 114 0.34 12.04 -9.03
CA THR A 114 0.17 10.68 -9.53
C THR A 114 0.53 9.64 -8.47
N VAL A 115 -0.29 8.59 -8.36
CA VAL A 115 -0.03 7.37 -7.58
C VAL A 115 0.11 6.19 -8.54
N TYR A 116 1.23 5.49 -8.45
CA TYR A 116 1.44 4.20 -9.12
C TYR A 116 1.08 3.07 -8.15
N ILE A 117 0.21 2.15 -8.57
CA ILE A 117 -0.23 1.01 -7.77
C ILE A 117 0.26 -0.26 -8.47
N LEU A 118 1.04 -1.08 -7.78
CA LEU A 118 1.72 -2.24 -8.36
C LEU A 118 1.55 -3.51 -7.54
N GLY A 119 1.32 -4.62 -8.25
CA GLY A 119 1.14 -5.95 -7.67
C GLY A 119 -0.14 -6.05 -6.85
N GLY A 120 -0.03 -6.64 -5.66
CA GLY A 120 -1.16 -6.94 -4.77
C GLY A 120 -1.73 -8.33 -4.96
N HIS A 121 -2.78 -8.61 -4.18
CA HIS A 121 -3.49 -9.87 -4.16
C HIS A 121 -5.00 -9.61 -4.21
N CYS A 122 -5.67 -10.27 -5.15
CA CYS A 122 -7.12 -10.34 -5.26
C CYS A 122 -7.56 -11.65 -4.60
N LEU A 123 -8.27 -11.54 -3.48
CA LEU A 123 -8.78 -12.63 -2.67
C LEU A 123 -9.86 -13.43 -3.40
N GLU A 124 -10.76 -12.75 -4.12
CA GLU A 124 -11.88 -13.38 -4.82
C GLU A 124 -11.39 -14.36 -5.89
N SER A 125 -10.38 -13.96 -6.67
CA SER A 125 -9.77 -14.83 -7.69
C SER A 125 -8.60 -15.67 -7.17
N ASN A 126 -8.14 -15.41 -5.93
CA ASN A 126 -6.89 -15.91 -5.35
C ASN A 126 -5.68 -15.73 -6.27
N ARG A 127 -5.54 -14.55 -6.87
CA ARG A 127 -4.48 -14.22 -7.84
C ARG A 127 -3.68 -13.01 -7.42
N ARG A 128 -2.42 -12.99 -7.83
CA ARG A 128 -1.51 -11.84 -7.72
C ARG A 128 -1.32 -11.25 -9.12
N PRO A 129 -2.21 -10.35 -9.56
CA PRO A 129 -2.16 -9.86 -10.93
C PRO A 129 -0.88 -9.03 -11.15
N SER A 130 -0.29 -9.13 -12.34
CA SER A 130 0.89 -8.34 -12.73
C SER A 130 0.50 -6.91 -13.12
N THR A 131 -0.31 -6.26 -12.28
CA THR A 131 -0.92 -4.96 -12.57
C THR A 131 0.01 -3.82 -12.20
N LEU A 132 -0.07 -2.75 -13.01
CA LEU A 132 0.57 -1.47 -12.77
C LEU A 132 -0.42 -0.37 -13.18
N TYR A 133 -1.15 0.17 -12.20
CA TYR A 133 -2.07 1.26 -12.43
C TYR A 133 -1.35 2.59 -12.22
N LYS A 134 -1.52 3.51 -13.16
CA LYS A 134 -1.17 4.93 -13.00
C LYS A 134 -2.45 5.70 -12.73
N LEU A 135 -2.61 6.15 -11.50
CA LEU A 135 -3.74 6.95 -11.02
C LEU A 135 -3.30 8.41 -10.88
N ARG A 136 -3.80 9.29 -11.74
CA ARG A 136 -3.53 10.74 -11.71
C ARG A 136 -4.71 11.50 -11.12
N ILE A 137 -4.44 12.42 -10.20
CA ILE A 137 -5.43 13.22 -9.47
C ILE A 137 -5.21 14.70 -9.80
N ASP A 138 -6.12 15.29 -10.57
CA ASP A 138 -6.13 16.73 -10.83
C ASP A 138 -7.05 17.45 -9.83
N LEU A 139 -6.56 18.53 -9.21
CA LEU A 139 -7.27 19.30 -8.19
C LEU A 139 -7.51 20.76 -8.66
N PRO A 140 -8.45 20.99 -9.59
CA PRO A 140 -8.83 22.35 -10.00
C PRO A 140 -9.53 23.10 -8.85
N LEU A 141 -10.01 24.31 -9.12
CA LEU A 141 -10.81 25.07 -8.14
C LEU A 141 -12.17 24.40 -7.85
N GLY A 142 -12.71 23.63 -8.80
CA GLY A 142 -13.93 22.85 -8.64
C GLY A 142 -13.69 21.42 -8.16
N SER A 143 -14.49 20.49 -8.67
CA SER A 143 -14.40 19.07 -8.32
C SER A 143 -13.08 18.43 -8.77
N PRO A 144 -12.50 17.51 -7.97
CA PRO A 144 -11.36 16.70 -8.39
C PRO A 144 -11.67 15.88 -9.65
N ALA A 145 -10.64 15.64 -10.47
CA ALA A 145 -10.71 14.72 -11.60
C ALA A 145 -9.67 13.61 -11.43
N LEU A 146 -10.09 12.36 -11.60
CA LEU A 146 -9.23 11.19 -11.47
C LEU A 146 -9.11 10.49 -12.82
N PHE A 147 -7.90 10.08 -13.17
CA PHE A 147 -7.62 9.35 -14.40
C PHE A 147 -6.81 8.11 -14.04
N CYS A 148 -7.35 6.93 -14.30
CA CYS A 148 -6.61 5.68 -14.14
C CYS A 148 -6.21 5.14 -15.52
N THR A 149 -4.99 4.62 -15.63
CA THR A 149 -4.52 3.93 -16.82
C THR A 149 -3.77 2.67 -16.39
N LEU A 150 -4.05 1.56 -17.06
CA LEU A 150 -3.28 0.33 -16.87
C LEU A 150 -2.03 0.38 -17.76
N LEU A 151 -0.86 0.37 -17.14
CA LEU A 151 0.42 0.34 -17.82
C LEU A 151 0.93 -1.10 -17.99
N PRO A 152 1.70 -1.40 -19.05
CA PRO A 152 2.39 -2.68 -19.18
C PRO A 152 3.55 -2.79 -18.17
N GLY A 153 4.10 -3.99 -18.01
CA GLY A 153 5.33 -4.19 -17.21
C GLY A 153 5.12 -4.18 -15.69
N GLY A 154 3.90 -4.40 -15.21
CA GLY A 154 3.64 -4.59 -13.78
C GLY A 154 4.27 -5.87 -13.24
N VAL A 155 4.24 -6.02 -11.90
CA VAL A 155 4.89 -7.13 -11.18
C VAL A 155 3.85 -7.98 -10.47
N SER A 156 3.88 -9.29 -10.69
CA SER A 156 3.06 -10.25 -9.96
C SER A 156 3.67 -10.54 -8.58
N SER A 157 3.35 -9.71 -7.60
CA SER A 157 3.69 -9.98 -6.20
C SER A 157 2.78 -9.26 -5.22
N SER A 158 2.60 -9.84 -4.03
CA SER A 158 1.88 -9.21 -2.91
C SER A 158 2.79 -9.03 -1.71
N SER A 159 2.47 -8.05 -0.85
CA SER A 159 3.18 -7.76 0.40
C SER A 159 4.68 -7.48 0.21
N SER A 160 5.06 -6.98 -0.97
CA SER A 160 6.42 -6.52 -1.23
C SER A 160 6.70 -5.24 -0.45
N ILE A 161 7.96 -5.03 -0.10
CA ILE A 161 8.42 -3.83 0.59
C ILE A 161 9.03 -2.91 -0.46
N ILE A 162 8.71 -1.63 -0.39
CA ILE A 162 9.33 -0.60 -1.22
C ILE A 162 10.16 0.34 -0.37
N THR A 163 11.36 0.66 -0.81
CA THR A 163 12.23 1.65 -0.17
C THR A 163 12.75 2.64 -1.21
N GLN A 164 12.86 3.91 -0.82
CA GLN A 164 13.39 4.96 -1.68
C GLN A 164 14.91 5.04 -1.52
N ILE A 165 15.64 4.90 -2.62
CA ILE A 165 17.11 4.99 -2.64
C ILE A 165 17.61 6.34 -3.17
N SER A 166 16.80 7.03 -3.97
CA SER A 166 17.07 8.41 -4.43
C SER A 166 15.76 9.16 -4.70
N SER A 167 15.82 10.44 -5.03
CA SER A 167 14.63 11.28 -5.29
C SER A 167 13.71 10.76 -6.41
N LYS A 168 14.24 9.93 -7.32
CA LYS A 168 13.49 9.37 -8.45
C LYS A 168 13.60 7.85 -8.55
N GLU A 169 14.17 7.16 -7.57
CA GLU A 169 14.46 5.73 -7.69
C GLU A 169 14.09 4.97 -6.42
N PHE A 170 13.37 3.87 -6.61
CA PHE A 170 12.90 2.98 -5.56
C PHE A 170 13.40 1.57 -5.81
N ILE A 171 13.53 0.79 -4.73
CA ILE A 171 13.74 -0.65 -4.80
C ILE A 171 12.51 -1.36 -4.23
N LEU A 172 12.00 -2.31 -4.99
CA LEU A 172 10.99 -3.26 -4.54
C LEU A 172 11.68 -4.57 -4.16
N VAL A 173 11.51 -5.01 -2.92
CA VAL A 173 12.14 -6.21 -2.38
C VAL A 173 11.14 -7.09 -1.63
N GLY A 174 11.34 -8.39 -1.73
CA GLY A 174 10.55 -9.37 -1.00
C GLY A 174 9.08 -9.44 -1.42
N GLY A 175 8.25 -9.95 -0.51
CA GLY A 175 6.85 -10.30 -0.78
C GLY A 175 6.68 -11.73 -1.31
N TYR A 176 5.58 -11.98 -1.99
CA TYR A 176 5.15 -13.32 -2.38
C TYR A 176 4.66 -13.34 -3.82
N VAL A 177 5.11 -14.32 -4.62
CA VAL A 177 4.62 -14.54 -5.99
C VAL A 177 3.46 -15.55 -6.02
N SER A 178 3.36 -16.40 -5.00
CA SER A 178 2.24 -17.32 -4.77
C SER A 178 2.09 -17.60 -3.27
N ASP A 179 1.09 -18.38 -2.87
CA ASP A 179 0.85 -18.73 -1.47
C ASP A 179 1.95 -19.63 -0.87
N THR A 180 2.78 -20.22 -1.73
CA THR A 180 3.86 -21.14 -1.34
C THR A 180 5.26 -20.61 -1.69
N HIS A 181 5.38 -19.56 -2.49
CA HIS A 181 6.67 -19.05 -2.96
C HIS A 181 6.85 -17.56 -2.61
N LYS A 182 7.93 -17.28 -1.87
CA LYS A 182 8.44 -15.93 -1.63
C LYS A 182 9.05 -15.37 -2.91
N LYS A 183 8.98 -14.05 -3.09
CA LYS A 183 9.65 -13.35 -4.18
C LYS A 183 11.11 -13.06 -3.81
N MET A 184 12.04 -13.85 -4.35
CA MET A 184 13.47 -13.73 -4.01
C MET A 184 14.21 -12.64 -4.79
N VAL A 185 13.67 -12.22 -5.95
CA VAL A 185 14.24 -11.17 -6.80
C VAL A 185 13.83 -9.77 -6.34
N CYS A 186 14.72 -8.81 -6.57
CA CYS A 186 14.45 -7.39 -6.37
C CYS A 186 14.09 -6.72 -7.70
N ASN A 187 13.41 -5.59 -7.64
CA ASN A 187 13.23 -4.72 -8.80
C ASN A 187 13.71 -3.31 -8.48
N THR A 188 14.33 -2.68 -9.47
CA THR A 188 14.56 -1.23 -9.48
C THR A 188 13.38 -0.55 -10.16
N ILE A 189 12.91 0.54 -9.57
CA ILE A 189 11.76 1.30 -10.04
C ILE A 189 12.15 2.78 -10.13
N PRO A 190 12.78 3.22 -11.23
CA PRO A 190 12.84 4.63 -11.55
C PRO A 190 11.43 5.19 -11.79
N VAL A 191 11.12 6.31 -11.14
CA VAL A 191 9.88 7.07 -11.32
C VAL A 191 10.26 8.53 -11.55
N ASP A 192 10.10 8.98 -12.78
CA ASP A 192 10.35 10.34 -13.21
C ASP A 192 9.06 11.02 -13.68
N ASP A 193 9.20 12.10 -14.43
CA ASP A 193 8.08 12.90 -14.89
C ASP A 193 7.45 12.31 -16.17
N ASP A 194 8.18 11.45 -16.88
CA ASP A 194 7.75 10.74 -18.08
C ASP A 194 7.02 9.42 -17.74
N GLY A 195 7.32 8.82 -16.59
CA GLY A 195 6.55 7.70 -16.06
C GLY A 195 7.28 6.84 -15.03
N ILE A 196 7.01 5.55 -15.13
CA ILE A 196 7.56 4.51 -14.27
C ILE A 196 8.10 3.40 -15.17
N ASN A 197 9.28 2.87 -14.84
CA ASN A 197 9.82 1.67 -15.46
C ASN A 197 10.20 0.69 -14.35
N ILE A 198 9.98 -0.60 -14.57
CA ILE A 198 10.28 -1.64 -13.59
C ILE A 198 11.26 -2.61 -14.21
N THR A 199 12.46 -2.68 -13.65
CA THR A 199 13.50 -3.60 -14.11
C THR A 199 13.87 -4.57 -13.01
N GLU A 200 14.09 -5.83 -13.37
CA GLU A 200 14.63 -6.80 -12.42
C GLU A 200 16.07 -6.46 -12.06
N LYS A 201 16.39 -6.60 -10.79
CA LYS A 201 17.73 -6.42 -10.23
C LYS A 201 18.21 -7.75 -9.68
N GLU A 202 19.52 -7.99 -9.75
CA GLU A 202 20.14 -9.17 -9.15
C GLU A 202 19.70 -9.33 -7.69
N SER A 203 19.38 -10.56 -7.31
CA SER A 203 18.95 -10.87 -5.96
C SER A 203 20.10 -10.64 -4.99
N PRO A 204 19.82 -10.10 -3.78
CA PRO A 204 20.80 -10.11 -2.71
C PRO A 204 21.29 -11.54 -2.42
N GLU A 205 22.49 -11.67 -1.87
CA GLU A 205 22.96 -12.94 -1.34
C GLU A 205 22.17 -13.32 -0.07
N TRP A 206 21.01 -13.93 -0.28
CA TRP A 206 20.15 -14.39 0.81
C TRP A 206 20.80 -15.52 1.59
N THR A 207 20.79 -15.42 2.92
CA THR A 207 21.22 -16.49 3.82
C THR A 207 20.35 -17.74 3.64
N SER A 208 20.85 -18.89 4.10
CA SER A 208 20.10 -20.14 4.11
C SER A 208 18.79 -19.99 4.89
N GLU A 209 18.80 -19.29 6.03
CA GLU A 209 17.62 -19.06 6.86
C GLU A 209 16.52 -18.31 6.10
N VAL A 210 16.87 -17.23 5.40
CA VAL A 210 15.91 -16.47 4.57
C VAL A 210 15.35 -17.35 3.45
N LYS A 211 16.20 -18.14 2.79
CA LYS A 211 15.81 -19.03 1.69
C LYS A 211 14.81 -20.08 2.17
N HIS A 212 15.10 -20.77 3.27
CA HIS A 212 14.29 -21.88 3.78
C HIS A 212 13.06 -21.45 4.61
N SER A 213 13.06 -20.23 5.17
CA SER A 213 11.89 -19.75 5.90
C SER A 213 10.65 -19.72 4.99
N LYS A 214 9.52 -20.22 5.47
CA LYS A 214 8.26 -20.21 4.70
C LYS A 214 7.73 -18.79 4.49
N ILE A 215 7.90 -17.92 5.49
CA ILE A 215 7.40 -16.55 5.46
C ILE A 215 8.47 -15.55 5.85
N TRP A 216 8.29 -14.32 5.41
CA TRP A 216 8.99 -13.15 5.90
C TRP A 216 8.02 -11.98 6.05
N PHE A 217 8.42 -11.01 6.83
CA PHE A 217 7.72 -9.74 6.91
C PHE A 217 8.75 -8.65 7.20
N GLY A 218 8.36 -7.40 7.06
CA GLY A 218 9.31 -6.32 7.19
C GLY A 218 8.72 -5.00 6.77
N SER A 219 9.55 -3.96 6.82
CA SER A 219 9.21 -2.62 6.38
C SER A 219 10.45 -1.88 5.94
N ASP A 220 10.24 -0.83 5.16
CA ASP A 220 11.21 0.20 4.93
C ASP A 220 11.56 0.90 6.26
N MET A 221 12.85 1.11 6.51
CA MET A 221 13.39 1.91 7.61
C MET A 221 13.71 3.35 7.16
N GLY A 222 13.50 3.65 5.88
CA GLY A 222 13.94 4.87 5.22
C GLY A 222 15.39 4.76 4.74
N ASN A 223 15.82 5.77 3.96
CA ASN A 223 17.20 5.89 3.46
C ASN A 223 17.69 4.62 2.73
N GLY A 224 16.85 3.98 1.93
CA GLY A 224 17.21 2.79 1.16
C GLY A 224 17.43 1.52 1.99
N THR A 225 17.05 1.50 3.27
CA THR A 225 17.28 0.36 4.18
C THR A 225 15.98 -0.38 4.49
N VAL A 226 16.00 -1.71 4.41
CA VAL A 226 14.84 -2.56 4.72
C VAL A 226 15.14 -3.50 5.87
N LEU A 227 14.22 -3.58 6.83
CA LEU A 227 14.27 -4.56 7.92
C LEU A 227 13.41 -5.77 7.57
N PHE A 228 14.00 -6.97 7.66
CA PHE A 228 13.28 -8.24 7.56
C PHE A 228 13.18 -8.96 8.90
N GLY A 229 12.02 -9.55 9.15
CA GLY A 229 11.76 -10.51 10.21
C GLY A 229 11.46 -11.88 9.63
N LEU A 230 12.00 -12.92 10.27
CA LEU A 230 11.74 -14.33 9.98
C LEU A 230 11.19 -15.01 11.25
N PRO A 231 10.22 -15.92 11.13
CA PRO A 231 9.87 -16.78 12.25
C PRO A 231 11.04 -17.72 12.55
N GLY A 232 11.48 -17.76 13.81
CA GLY A 232 12.44 -18.75 14.28
C GLY A 232 11.79 -20.14 14.37
N ASP A 233 12.59 -21.19 14.18
CA ASP A 233 12.11 -22.57 14.36
C ASP A 233 11.93 -22.85 15.86
N SER A 234 10.71 -23.20 16.26
CA SER A 234 10.32 -23.36 17.67
C SER A 234 10.84 -24.64 18.33
N LYS A 235 11.55 -25.51 17.59
CA LYS A 235 12.11 -26.76 18.11
C LYS A 235 13.33 -26.59 19.03
N GLN A 236 13.83 -25.37 19.23
CA GLN A 236 15.00 -25.08 20.09
C GLN A 236 14.66 -24.52 21.47
N LEU A 237 13.39 -24.40 21.83
CA LEU A 237 12.97 -24.07 23.20
C LEU A 237 12.67 -25.38 23.95
N VAL A 238 13.72 -26.00 24.51
CA VAL A 238 13.64 -27.05 25.54
C VAL A 238 14.21 -26.48 26.84
#